data_AF-A0A1D6EA79-F1
#
_entry.id   AF-A0A1D6EA79-F1
#
_cell.length_a   1.000
_cell.length_b   1.000
_cell.length_c   1.000
_cell.angle_alpha   90.00
_cell.angle_beta   90.00
_cell.angle_gamma   90.00
#
_symmetry.space_group_name_H-M   'P 1'
#
loop_
_entity.id
_entity.type
_entity.pdbx_description
1 polymer ?
#
loop_
_entity_poly.entity_id
_entity_poly.type
_entity_poly.pdbx_seq_one_letter_code
_entity_poly.pdbx_strand_id
1 'polypeptide(L)'
;MFFVTSSIIKTKKTKDSDSAKKHEIEMREELEVVLVDTRKQHEDLIKNKERAVSVLDSSTRRSAILDAHAEKIKLQIDEFSAELEVIQSSIETLRQKKLKMQRLESKHIDLDKGCTYSHATLSNCASNAFGDDLYGFREFTVLDMQSATCKFSESFRMWSQGRGCVYKGEIMNRTVMIYKLHCHSIESVRQFQQEVYILSNVRHPHLVTLVGACPEALCLVYEYLPNGSLHDRLFSRRSSRHLPWRIRARIVAEISDALLFLHSCKPQTIVHGNLKLENILLDTECHCKIADFGISRLFTGDVKDYPSGGSEPPEGSFPYADPEYMRSKVLTPKSDVYCFGTVILQLLTGRQEPARRLAGEVRCAMACGKLSSILDPAAGHWPMEVAGRLAELGLRCSEDRSRDRPDLTAETVRELEQLHLTREEEQAPSSFLCPIMQEIMHDPQVCAADGVTYEGRAIRERMELETGQGTAPLNNLKLEHLSLTPNHALRFAIQDWLRRSRR
;
A
#
# COMPACT_ATOMS: atom_id res chain seq x y z
N MET A 1 14.92 121.44 -62.14
CA MET A 1 14.25 120.13 -61.97
C MET A 1 15.17 118.90 -62.20
N PHE A 2 16.42 119.05 -62.68
CA PHE A 2 17.29 117.91 -63.06
C PHE A 2 18.24 117.36 -61.97
N PHE A 3 18.48 118.07 -60.85
CA PHE A 3 19.38 117.58 -59.80
C PHE A 3 18.70 116.66 -58.77
N VAL A 4 17.37 116.74 -58.63
CA VAL A 4 16.62 115.94 -57.66
C VAL A 4 16.41 114.50 -58.18
N THR A 5 16.31 114.30 -59.50
CA THR A 5 16.09 112.98 -60.09
C THR A 5 17.34 112.08 -60.06
N SER A 6 18.55 112.63 -60.20
CA SER A 6 19.79 111.84 -60.22
C SER A 6 20.19 111.27 -58.85
N SER A 7 20.02 112.04 -57.76
CA SER A 7 20.25 111.54 -56.38
C SER A 7 19.22 110.52 -55.93
N ILE A 8 17.96 110.65 -56.38
CA ILE A 8 16.91 109.66 -56.12
C ILE A 8 17.20 108.36 -56.88
N ILE A 9 17.70 108.43 -58.11
CA ILE A 9 18.05 107.23 -58.90
C ILE A 9 19.28 106.52 -58.32
N LYS A 10 20.32 107.24 -57.88
CA LYS A 10 21.49 106.64 -57.22
C LYS A 10 21.13 105.98 -55.89
N THR A 11 20.34 106.65 -55.04
CA THR A 11 19.93 106.10 -53.73
C THR A 11 18.95 104.92 -53.87
N LYS A 12 18.09 104.93 -54.90
CA LYS A 12 17.22 103.80 -55.20
C LYS A 12 18.01 102.59 -55.71
N LYS A 13 19.00 102.80 -56.60
CA LYS A 13 19.85 101.72 -57.13
C LYS A 13 20.78 101.09 -56.09
N THR A 14 21.29 101.86 -55.13
CA THR A 14 22.06 101.30 -53.99
C THR A 14 21.16 100.54 -53.02
N LYS A 15 19.96 101.06 -52.74
CA LYS A 15 19.00 100.40 -51.84
C LYS A 15 18.44 99.09 -52.42
N ASP A 16 18.22 99.04 -53.73
CA ASP A 16 17.80 97.82 -54.43
C ASP A 16 18.95 96.78 -54.47
N SER A 17 20.21 97.21 -54.62
CA SER A 17 21.38 96.31 -54.56
C SER A 17 21.65 95.78 -53.15
N ASP A 18 21.45 96.58 -52.11
CA ASP A 18 21.63 96.15 -50.72
C ASP A 18 20.48 95.23 -50.27
N SER A 19 19.25 95.49 -50.74
CA SER A 19 18.10 94.59 -50.57
C SER A 19 18.33 93.23 -51.22
N ALA A 20 18.88 93.19 -52.44
CA ALA A 20 19.17 91.94 -53.14
C ALA A 20 20.25 91.12 -52.42
N LYS A 21 21.32 91.77 -51.94
CA LYS A 21 22.37 91.10 -51.15
C LYS A 21 21.85 90.58 -49.81
N LYS A 22 20.97 91.32 -49.15
CA LYS A 22 20.33 90.89 -47.91
C LYS A 22 19.46 89.64 -48.13
N HIS A 23 18.66 89.64 -49.19
CA HIS A 23 17.82 88.49 -49.54
C HIS A 23 18.66 87.25 -49.93
N GLU A 24 19.80 87.44 -50.60
CA GLU A 24 20.73 86.35 -50.90
C GLU A 24 21.36 85.75 -49.64
N ILE A 25 21.68 86.57 -48.64
CA ILE A 25 22.20 86.10 -47.34
C ILE A 25 21.12 85.34 -46.58
N GLU A 26 19.89 85.87 -46.50
CA GLU A 26 18.76 85.19 -45.85
C GLU A 26 18.48 83.82 -46.50
N MET A 27 18.45 83.73 -47.84
CA MET A 27 18.30 82.45 -48.52
C MET A 27 19.44 81.48 -48.26
N ARG A 28 20.68 81.96 -48.14
CA ARG A 28 21.84 81.11 -47.83
C ARG A 28 21.77 80.58 -46.39
N GLU A 29 21.36 81.40 -45.44
CA GLU A 29 21.15 80.99 -44.05
C GLU A 29 20.02 79.94 -43.95
N GLU A 30 18.90 80.14 -44.64
CA GLU A 30 17.82 79.14 -44.71
C GLU A 30 18.29 77.83 -45.35
N LEU A 31 19.06 77.91 -46.44
CA LEU A 31 19.62 76.73 -47.11
C LEU A 31 20.60 75.97 -46.20
N GLU A 32 21.42 76.69 -45.44
CA GLU A 32 22.39 76.10 -44.51
C GLU A 32 21.68 75.37 -43.35
N VAL A 33 20.60 75.94 -42.81
CA VAL A 33 19.76 75.28 -41.80
C VAL A 33 19.17 73.98 -42.36
N VAL A 34 18.61 74.01 -43.57
CA VAL A 34 18.05 72.81 -44.22
C VAL A 34 19.14 71.76 -44.50
N LEU A 35 20.33 72.17 -44.91
CA LEU A 35 21.47 71.26 -45.13
C LEU A 35 21.94 70.60 -43.82
N VAL A 36 21.97 71.34 -42.71
CA VAL A 36 22.32 70.78 -41.39
C VAL A 36 21.26 69.78 -40.92
N ASP A 37 19.98 70.11 -41.07
CA ASP A 37 18.88 69.23 -40.68
C ASP A 37 18.83 67.94 -41.51
N THR A 38 19.00 68.04 -42.83
CA THR A 38 19.05 66.87 -43.72
C THR A 38 20.26 65.99 -43.43
N ARG A 39 21.42 66.58 -43.14
CA ARG A 39 22.61 65.84 -42.72
C ARG A 39 22.37 65.10 -41.40
N LYS A 40 21.75 65.76 -40.41
CA LYS A 40 21.43 65.15 -39.12
C LYS A 40 20.45 63.97 -39.28
N GLN A 41 19.42 64.15 -40.11
CA GLN A 41 18.49 63.05 -40.47
C GLN A 41 19.22 61.87 -41.12
N HIS A 42 20.19 62.14 -41.99
CA HIS A 42 20.99 61.09 -42.63
C HIS A 42 21.87 60.34 -41.63
N GLU A 43 22.52 61.05 -40.69
CA GLU A 43 23.32 60.44 -39.62
C GLU A 43 22.45 59.55 -38.71
N ASP A 44 21.24 60.00 -38.36
CA ASP A 44 20.28 59.21 -37.58
C ASP A 44 19.79 57.96 -38.33
N LEU A 45 19.58 58.08 -39.65
CA LEU A 45 19.24 56.95 -40.53
C LEU A 45 20.36 55.91 -40.60
N ILE A 46 21.62 56.33 -40.73
CA ILE A 46 22.78 55.43 -40.71
C ILE A 46 22.83 54.68 -39.38
N LYS A 47 22.70 55.40 -38.26
CA LYS A 47 22.72 54.80 -36.92
C LYS A 47 21.59 53.79 -36.72
N ASN A 48 20.39 54.07 -37.22
CA ASN A 48 19.27 53.13 -37.17
C ASN A 48 19.49 51.91 -38.08
N LYS A 49 20.10 52.10 -39.25
CA LYS A 49 20.48 50.99 -40.15
C LYS A 49 21.50 50.07 -39.48
N GLU A 50 22.54 50.60 -38.83
CA GLU A 50 23.55 49.81 -38.11
C GLU A 50 22.93 49.00 -36.97
N ARG A 51 21.98 49.59 -36.23
CA ARG A 51 21.21 48.86 -35.19
C ARG A 51 20.38 47.73 -35.79
N ALA A 52 19.68 47.98 -36.90
CA ALA A 52 18.89 46.95 -37.58
C ALA A 52 19.77 45.79 -38.08
N VAL A 53 20.95 46.10 -38.64
CA VAL A 53 21.91 45.09 -39.11
C VAL A 53 22.43 44.24 -37.95
N SER A 54 22.81 44.86 -36.82
CA SER A 54 23.29 44.08 -35.66
C SER A 54 22.22 43.17 -35.05
N VAL A 55 20.95 43.60 -35.07
CA VAL A 55 19.82 42.76 -34.66
C VAL A 55 19.62 41.58 -35.62
N LEU A 56 19.65 41.83 -36.94
CA LEU A 56 19.56 40.79 -37.96
C LEU A 56 20.70 39.77 -37.84
N ASP A 57 21.94 40.20 -37.62
CA ASP A 57 23.08 39.31 -37.40
C ASP A 57 22.88 38.42 -36.17
N SER A 58 22.37 38.99 -35.07
CA SER A 58 22.09 38.24 -33.85
C SER A 58 20.94 37.23 -34.02
N SER A 59 19.94 37.56 -34.85
CA SER A 59 18.82 36.67 -35.18
C SER A 59 19.27 35.54 -36.11
N THR A 60 20.09 35.84 -37.11
CA THR A 60 20.64 34.86 -38.05
C THR A 60 21.52 33.83 -37.33
N ARG A 61 22.36 34.28 -36.39
CA ARG A 61 23.15 33.37 -35.53
C ARG A 61 22.27 32.46 -34.68
N ARG A 62 21.16 32.96 -34.13
CA ARG A 62 20.20 32.14 -33.38
C ARG A 62 19.51 31.12 -34.28
N SER A 63 19.11 31.51 -35.50
CA SER A 63 18.54 30.58 -36.48
C SER A 63 19.50 29.44 -36.80
N ALA A 64 20.77 29.76 -37.09
CA ALA A 64 21.78 28.74 -37.40
C ALA A 64 22.01 27.72 -36.26
N ILE A 65 21.92 28.16 -35.00
CA ILE A 65 22.00 27.25 -33.83
C ILE A 65 20.77 26.34 -33.75
N LEU A 66 19.58 26.87 -34.01
CA LEU A 66 18.35 26.08 -34.02
C LEU A 66 18.34 25.07 -35.16
N ASP A 67 18.86 25.44 -36.34
CA ASP A 67 18.98 24.53 -37.48
C ASP A 67 19.96 23.38 -37.17
N ALA A 68 21.11 23.67 -36.54
CA ALA A 68 22.04 22.64 -36.09
C ALA A 68 21.43 21.71 -35.02
N HIS A 69 20.61 22.23 -34.12
CA HIS A 69 19.87 21.40 -33.16
C HIS A 69 18.81 20.53 -33.85
N ALA A 70 18.11 21.06 -34.84
CA ALA A 70 17.12 20.30 -35.62
C ALA A 70 17.78 19.15 -36.39
N GLU A 71 18.95 19.37 -37.00
CA GLU A 71 19.73 18.31 -37.64
C GLU A 71 20.16 17.23 -36.65
N LYS A 72 20.62 17.62 -35.46
CA LYS A 72 20.98 16.66 -34.40
C LYS A 72 19.78 15.81 -33.96
N ILE A 73 18.63 16.44 -33.74
CA ILE A 73 17.40 15.74 -33.38
C ILE A 73 17.00 14.76 -34.49
N LYS A 74 17.11 15.17 -35.76
CA LYS A 74 16.81 14.30 -36.90
C LYS A 74 17.70 13.06 -36.92
N LEU A 75 19.02 13.22 -36.73
CA LEU A 75 19.95 12.08 -36.63
C LEU A 75 19.60 11.13 -35.48
N GLN A 76 19.20 11.67 -34.33
CA GLN A 76 18.76 10.84 -33.20
C GLN A 76 17.46 10.09 -33.50
N ILE A 77 16.51 10.72 -34.19
CA ILE A 77 15.26 10.06 -34.61
C ILE A 77 15.56 8.92 -35.59
N ASP A 78 16.45 9.14 -36.55
CA ASP A 78 16.85 8.11 -37.51
C ASP A 78 17.56 6.93 -36.79
N GLU A 79 18.43 7.21 -35.82
CA GLU A 79 19.09 6.19 -34.98
C GLU A 79 18.06 5.37 -34.17
N PHE A 80 17.13 6.03 -33.47
CA PHE A 80 16.07 5.35 -32.73
C PHE A 80 15.14 4.55 -33.65
N SER A 81 14.87 5.02 -34.87
CA SER A 81 14.05 4.30 -35.83
C SER A 81 14.72 2.98 -36.28
N ALA A 82 16.04 3.00 -36.50
CA ALA A 82 16.81 1.81 -36.83
C ALA A 82 16.85 0.81 -35.66
N GLU A 83 17.01 1.28 -34.42
CA GLU A 83 16.92 0.43 -33.23
C GLU A 83 15.54 -0.23 -33.09
N LEU A 84 14.47 0.52 -33.36
CA LEU A 84 13.10 0.00 -33.32
C LEU A 84 12.87 -1.11 -34.35
N GLU A 85 13.40 -0.99 -35.57
CA GLU A 85 13.32 -2.06 -36.58
C GLU A 85 14.03 -3.34 -36.13
N VAL A 86 15.21 -3.21 -35.52
CA VAL A 86 15.96 -4.35 -34.95
C VAL A 86 15.17 -5.02 -33.82
N ILE A 87 14.57 -4.23 -32.93
CA ILE A 87 13.74 -4.76 -31.83
C ILE A 87 12.50 -5.46 -32.39
N GLN A 88 11.83 -4.88 -33.39
CA GLN A 88 10.65 -5.48 -34.02
C GLN A 88 10.98 -6.83 -34.68
N SER A 89 12.09 -6.93 -35.40
CA SER A 89 12.55 -8.21 -35.98
C SER A 89 12.91 -9.25 -34.90
N SER A 90 13.46 -8.80 -33.76
CA SER A 90 13.76 -9.65 -32.61
C SER A 90 12.49 -10.15 -31.91
N ILE A 91 11.46 -9.31 -31.79
CA ILE A 91 10.16 -9.71 -31.25
C ILE A 91 9.49 -10.74 -32.16
N GLU A 92 9.54 -10.54 -33.48
CA GLU A 92 8.93 -11.48 -34.44
C GLU A 92 9.63 -12.84 -34.41
N THR A 93 10.96 -12.86 -34.33
CA THR A 93 11.71 -14.13 -34.16
C THR A 93 11.41 -14.81 -32.82
N LEU A 94 11.23 -14.05 -31.73
CA LEU A 94 10.79 -14.60 -30.44
C LEU A 94 9.35 -15.14 -30.50
N ARG A 95 8.43 -14.47 -31.20
CA ARG A 95 7.06 -14.95 -31.43
C ARG A 95 7.05 -16.25 -32.23
N GLN A 96 7.86 -16.35 -33.29
CA GLN A 96 8.02 -17.58 -34.06
C GLN A 96 8.60 -18.72 -33.21
N LYS A 97 9.61 -18.43 -32.37
CA LYS A 97 10.16 -19.42 -31.42
C LYS A 97 9.12 -19.86 -30.40
N LYS A 98 8.30 -18.95 -29.86
CA LYS A 98 7.21 -19.27 -28.93
C LYS A 98 6.16 -20.17 -29.58
N LEU A 99 5.73 -19.87 -30.81
CA LEU A 99 4.81 -20.71 -31.58
C LEU A 99 5.39 -22.11 -31.86
N LYS A 100 6.69 -22.19 -32.14
CA LYS A 100 7.39 -23.47 -32.34
C LYS A 100 7.47 -24.29 -31.05
N MET A 101 7.70 -23.63 -29.91
CA MET A 101 7.72 -24.25 -28.58
C MET A 101 6.34 -24.76 -28.17
N GLN A 102 5.28 -23.97 -28.35
CA GLN A 102 3.90 -24.40 -28.09
C GLN A 102 3.46 -25.59 -28.95
N ARG A 103 3.94 -25.68 -30.21
CA ARG A 103 3.73 -26.85 -31.07
C ARG A 103 4.49 -28.09 -30.62
N LEU A 104 5.63 -27.92 -29.95
CA LEU A 104 6.40 -29.03 -29.35
C LEU A 104 5.76 -29.48 -28.03
N GLU A 105 5.29 -28.54 -27.20
CA GLU A 105 4.53 -28.83 -25.97
C GLU A 105 3.22 -29.55 -26.28
N SER A 106 2.49 -29.13 -27.32
CA SER A 106 1.27 -29.82 -27.77
C SER A 106 1.53 -31.27 -28.21
N LYS A 107 2.74 -31.59 -28.70
CA LYS A 107 3.15 -32.96 -29.04
C LYS A 107 3.61 -33.77 -27.83
N HIS A 108 4.05 -33.11 -26.75
CA HIS A 108 4.39 -33.78 -25.49
C HIS A 108 3.16 -34.09 -24.64
N ILE A 109 2.09 -33.31 -24.74
CA ILE A 109 0.82 -33.56 -24.04
C ILE A 109 0.14 -34.87 -24.51
N ASP A 110 0.39 -35.33 -25.75
CA ASP A 110 -0.12 -36.62 -26.24
C ASP A 110 0.70 -37.84 -25.75
N LEU A 111 1.88 -37.62 -25.14
CA LEU A 111 2.73 -38.69 -24.60
C LEU A 111 2.72 -38.76 -23.05
N ASP A 112 2.23 -37.72 -22.38
CA ASP A 112 2.32 -37.57 -20.91
C ASP A 112 0.98 -37.82 -20.18
N LYS A 113 0.08 -38.62 -20.76
CA LYS A 113 -1.09 -39.19 -20.04
C LYS A 113 -0.70 -40.27 -19.01
N GLY A 114 0.54 -40.27 -18.54
CA GLY A 114 1.14 -41.34 -17.76
C GLY A 114 1.92 -40.84 -16.55
N CYS A 115 1.38 -39.90 -15.76
CA CYS A 115 1.87 -39.66 -14.40
C CYS A 115 0.80 -38.98 -13.52
N THR A 116 -0.17 -39.75 -13.05
CA THR A 116 -0.99 -39.42 -11.87
C THR A 116 -0.40 -40.09 -10.63
N TYR A 117 0.03 -39.30 -9.66
CA TYR A 117 0.24 -39.67 -8.25
C TYR A 117 0.16 -38.35 -7.46
N SER A 118 -0.65 -38.15 -6.42
CA SER A 118 -1.58 -38.98 -5.68
C SER A 118 -2.58 -38.07 -4.95
N HIS A 119 -3.86 -38.22 -5.25
CA HIS A 119 -4.96 -37.63 -4.51
C HIS A 119 -5.25 -38.53 -3.29
N ALA A 120 -4.71 -38.18 -2.13
CA ALA A 120 -5.16 -38.65 -0.82
C ALA A 120 -4.85 -37.49 0.14
N THR A 121 -5.79 -36.66 0.57
CA THR A 121 -6.91 -37.03 1.44
C THR A 121 -7.85 -35.83 1.49
N LEU A 122 -8.99 -35.87 0.79
CA LEU A 122 -10.15 -35.01 1.06
C LEU A 122 -11.37 -35.76 0.51
N SER A 123 -11.73 -36.83 1.21
CA SER A 123 -13.02 -37.49 1.05
C SER A 123 -14.06 -36.72 1.86
N ASN A 124 -15.23 -36.55 1.24
CA ASN A 124 -16.48 -36.01 1.74
C ASN A 124 -16.59 -34.47 1.81
N CYS A 125 -17.02 -33.88 0.70
CA CYS A 125 -18.39 -33.33 0.58
C CYS A 125 -18.67 -32.98 -0.89
N ALA A 126 -19.08 -33.98 -1.68
CA ALA A 126 -19.71 -33.77 -2.98
C ALA A 126 -21.23 -33.68 -2.78
N SER A 127 -21.74 -32.46 -2.70
CA SER A 127 -23.13 -32.14 -3.00
C SER A 127 -23.28 -30.64 -3.23
N ASN A 128 -22.96 -30.22 -4.47
CA ASN A 128 -23.72 -29.28 -5.30
C ASN A 128 -22.86 -28.87 -6.49
N ALA A 129 -23.05 -29.60 -7.59
CA ALA A 129 -22.52 -29.27 -8.89
C ALA A 129 -23.23 -28.02 -9.42
N PHE A 130 -22.63 -26.84 -9.25
CA PHE A 130 -22.76 -25.60 -10.05
C PHE A 130 -21.77 -24.58 -9.46
N GLY A 131 -20.55 -24.43 -10.01
CA GLY A 131 -19.69 -23.35 -9.52
C GLY A 131 -18.21 -23.26 -9.89
N ASP A 132 -17.59 -24.24 -10.55
CA ASP A 132 -16.11 -24.30 -10.58
C ASP A 132 -15.43 -23.77 -11.86
N ASP A 133 -16.16 -23.08 -12.75
CA ASP A 133 -15.63 -22.48 -13.99
C ASP A 133 -15.60 -20.93 -13.96
N LEU A 134 -15.84 -20.33 -12.78
CA LEU A 134 -16.20 -18.90 -12.63
C LEU A 134 -15.04 -17.96 -12.26
N TYR A 135 -13.81 -18.47 -12.16
CA TYR A 135 -12.61 -17.68 -11.84
C TYR A 135 -11.50 -17.85 -12.88
N GLY A 136 -11.81 -18.16 -14.14
CA GLY A 136 -10.82 -18.10 -15.21
C GLY A 136 -10.31 -16.67 -15.42
N PHE A 137 -8.98 -16.49 -15.49
CA PHE A 137 -8.39 -15.18 -15.81
C PHE A 137 -8.94 -14.68 -17.15
N ARG A 138 -9.39 -13.42 -17.19
CA ARG A 138 -9.94 -12.81 -18.40
C ARG A 138 -9.25 -11.49 -18.73
N GLU A 139 -8.99 -11.28 -20.02
CA GLU A 139 -8.59 -9.96 -20.50
C GLU A 139 -9.85 -9.09 -20.72
N PHE A 140 -9.82 -7.87 -20.19
CA PHE A 140 -10.89 -6.90 -20.30
C PHE A 140 -10.46 -5.72 -21.18
N THR A 141 -11.43 -5.06 -21.79
CA THR A 141 -11.19 -3.85 -22.60
C THR A 141 -11.28 -2.58 -21.76
N VAL A 142 -10.75 -1.46 -22.28
CA VAL A 142 -10.90 -0.14 -21.62
C VAL A 142 -12.38 0.23 -21.44
N LEU A 143 -13.25 -0.15 -22.38
CA LEU A 143 -14.70 0.12 -22.30
C LEU A 143 -15.35 -0.63 -21.13
N ASP A 144 -14.92 -1.87 -20.87
CA ASP A 144 -15.40 -2.64 -19.72
C ASP A 144 -14.99 -1.96 -18.40
N MET A 145 -13.73 -1.51 -18.30
CA MET A 145 -13.24 -0.81 -17.11
C MET A 145 -13.98 0.52 -16.87
N GLN A 146 -14.22 1.28 -17.94
CA GLN A 146 -14.95 2.54 -17.87
C GLN A 146 -16.42 2.33 -17.49
N SER A 147 -17.06 1.28 -18.01
CA SER A 147 -18.44 0.93 -17.67
C SER A 147 -18.54 0.49 -16.21
N ALA A 148 -17.59 -0.32 -15.74
CA ALA A 148 -17.58 -0.84 -14.37
C ALA A 148 -17.31 0.23 -13.30
N THR A 149 -16.57 1.28 -13.63
CA THR A 149 -16.12 2.32 -12.67
C THR A 149 -16.80 3.68 -12.87
N CYS A 150 -17.82 3.76 -13.73
CA CYS A 150 -18.45 5.02 -14.13
C CYS A 150 -17.41 6.05 -14.63
N LYS A 151 -16.56 5.63 -15.57
CA LYS A 151 -15.42 6.39 -16.12
C LYS A 151 -14.39 6.80 -15.07
N PHE A 152 -14.05 5.89 -14.15
CA PHE A 152 -13.13 6.14 -13.03
C PHE A 152 -13.56 7.32 -12.15
N SER A 153 -14.86 7.41 -11.87
CA SER A 153 -15.40 8.48 -11.02
C SER A 153 -14.81 8.44 -9.61
N GLU A 154 -14.53 9.62 -9.07
CA GLU A 154 -14.04 9.82 -7.70
C GLU A 154 -14.97 9.22 -6.64
N SER A 155 -16.28 9.13 -6.91
CA SER A 155 -17.26 8.55 -5.99
C SER A 155 -17.06 7.04 -5.76
N PHE A 156 -16.39 6.35 -6.68
CA PHE A 156 -16.08 4.92 -6.59
C PHE A 156 -14.64 4.65 -6.18
N ARG A 157 -13.83 5.70 -5.96
CA ARG A 157 -12.45 5.56 -5.52
C ARG A 157 -12.44 5.12 -4.05
N MET A 158 -11.89 3.94 -3.79
CA MET A 158 -11.78 3.41 -2.43
C MET A 158 -10.55 3.98 -1.74
N TRP A 159 -9.38 3.87 -2.38
CA TRP A 159 -8.13 4.43 -1.90
C TRP A 159 -7.18 4.78 -3.04
N SER A 160 -6.26 5.69 -2.75
CA SER A 160 -5.11 5.98 -3.60
C SER A 160 -3.85 5.53 -2.85
N GLN A 161 -3.09 4.62 -3.44
CA GLN A 161 -1.75 4.29 -2.98
C GLN A 161 -0.76 4.87 -3.98
N GLY A 162 0.47 5.19 -3.57
CA GLY A 162 1.45 5.89 -4.42
C GLY A 162 1.75 5.27 -5.80
N ARG A 163 1.32 4.04 -6.08
CA ARG A 163 1.44 3.36 -7.39
C ARG A 163 0.17 3.38 -8.24
N GLY A 164 -0.98 3.76 -7.70
CA GLY A 164 -2.25 3.69 -8.42
C GLY A 164 -3.47 3.98 -7.57
N CYS A 165 -4.61 4.08 -8.24
CA CYS A 165 -5.91 4.25 -7.61
C CYS A 165 -6.68 2.95 -7.64
N VAL A 166 -7.30 2.57 -6.51
CA VAL A 166 -8.24 1.46 -6.44
C VAL A 166 -9.66 1.97 -6.49
N TYR A 167 -10.45 1.39 -7.38
CA TYR A 167 -11.85 1.70 -7.59
C TYR A 167 -12.70 0.47 -7.26
N LYS A 168 -13.85 0.71 -6.64
CA LYS A 168 -14.93 -0.28 -6.56
C LYS A 168 -15.67 -0.27 -7.89
N GLY A 169 -15.82 -1.42 -8.52
CA GLY A 169 -16.57 -1.53 -9.77
C GLY A 169 -17.53 -2.72 -9.77
N GLU A 170 -18.37 -2.78 -10.78
CA GLU A 170 -19.24 -3.92 -11.05
C GLU A 170 -18.99 -4.44 -12.46
N ILE A 171 -18.57 -5.70 -12.58
CA ILE A 171 -18.32 -6.38 -13.86
C ILE A 171 -19.15 -7.65 -13.86
N MET A 172 -19.97 -7.85 -14.91
CA MET A 172 -20.81 -9.05 -15.07
C MET A 172 -21.68 -9.35 -13.81
N ASN A 173 -22.31 -8.31 -13.24
CA ASN A 173 -23.10 -8.38 -11.99
C ASN A 173 -22.32 -8.87 -10.77
N ARG A 174 -21.00 -8.67 -10.75
CA ARG A 174 -20.13 -8.96 -9.61
C ARG A 174 -19.41 -7.70 -9.17
N THR A 175 -19.43 -7.44 -7.87
CA THR A 175 -18.60 -6.38 -7.30
C THR A 175 -17.14 -6.82 -7.35
N VAL A 176 -16.29 -5.97 -7.92
CA VAL A 176 -14.86 -6.19 -8.11
C VAL A 176 -14.06 -5.00 -7.60
N MET A 177 -12.79 -5.25 -7.32
CA MET A 177 -11.81 -4.23 -7.01
C MET A 177 -10.92 -4.00 -8.24
N ILE A 178 -10.91 -2.78 -8.77
CA ILE A 178 -10.15 -2.43 -9.98
C ILE A 178 -8.98 -1.54 -9.56
N TYR A 179 -7.77 -2.08 -9.64
CA TYR A 179 -6.55 -1.34 -9.38
C TYR A 179 -5.98 -0.78 -10.68
N LYS A 180 -6.04 0.54 -10.82
CA LYS A 180 -5.47 1.27 -11.96
C LYS A 180 -4.09 1.77 -11.59
N LEU A 181 -3.05 1.21 -12.21
CA LEU A 181 -1.69 1.66 -12.00
C LEU A 181 -1.48 3.02 -12.67
N HIS A 182 -0.67 3.86 -12.05
CA HIS A 182 -0.22 5.09 -12.67
C HIS A 182 0.85 4.77 -13.73
N CYS A 183 0.60 5.13 -14.99
CA CYS A 183 1.58 4.97 -16.06
C CYS A 183 2.61 6.11 -15.99
N HIS A 184 3.59 5.99 -15.10
CA HIS A 184 4.65 7.00 -14.94
C HIS A 184 6.04 6.50 -15.38
N SER A 185 6.21 5.19 -15.61
CA SER A 185 7.51 4.60 -15.95
C SER A 185 7.39 3.22 -16.62
N ILE A 186 8.46 2.80 -17.32
CA ILE A 186 8.64 1.43 -17.83
C ILE A 186 8.54 0.40 -16.70
N GLU A 187 8.97 0.79 -15.49
CA GLU A 187 8.91 -0.02 -14.28
C GLU A 187 7.46 -0.40 -13.92
N SER A 188 6.52 0.54 -14.04
CA SER A 188 5.10 0.31 -13.75
C SER A 188 4.49 -0.75 -14.67
N VAL A 189 4.91 -0.78 -15.94
CA VAL A 189 4.47 -1.79 -16.92
C VAL A 189 5.06 -3.17 -16.62
N ARG A 190 6.34 -3.23 -16.20
CA ARG A 190 6.97 -4.49 -15.78
C ARG A 190 6.31 -5.08 -14.54
N GLN A 191 6.00 -4.25 -13.56
CA GLN A 191 5.30 -4.65 -12.34
C GLN A 191 3.90 -5.21 -12.67
N PHE A 192 3.14 -4.51 -13.51
CA PHE A 192 1.86 -5.00 -14.01
C PHE A 192 1.98 -6.38 -14.68
N GLN A 193 2.92 -6.55 -15.61
CA GLN A 193 3.12 -7.82 -16.30
C GLN A 193 3.52 -8.95 -15.35
N GLN A 194 4.39 -8.66 -14.38
CA GLN A 194 4.84 -9.62 -13.39
C GLN A 194 3.69 -10.08 -12.48
N GLU A 195 2.87 -9.15 -12.01
CA GLU A 195 1.73 -9.45 -11.15
C GLU A 195 0.67 -10.27 -11.89
N VAL A 196 0.35 -9.91 -13.13
CA VAL A 196 -0.53 -10.72 -14.00
C VAL A 196 0.05 -12.12 -14.19
N TYR A 197 1.34 -12.24 -14.45
CA TYR A 197 2.00 -13.53 -14.64
C TYR A 197 1.95 -14.40 -13.38
N ILE A 198 2.24 -13.85 -12.20
CA ILE A 198 2.21 -14.59 -10.93
C ILE A 198 0.77 -15.03 -10.62
N LEU A 199 -0.17 -14.08 -10.56
CA LEU A 199 -1.53 -14.34 -10.07
C LEU A 199 -2.40 -15.12 -11.07
N SER A 200 -2.04 -15.16 -12.35
CA SER A 200 -2.70 -16.05 -13.31
C SER A 200 -2.31 -17.53 -13.15
N ASN A 201 -1.11 -17.80 -12.63
CA ASN A 201 -0.55 -19.16 -12.49
C ASN A 201 -0.64 -19.72 -11.07
N VAL A 202 -0.98 -18.89 -10.08
CA VAL A 202 -0.93 -19.22 -8.66
C VAL A 202 -2.28 -18.97 -8.03
N ARG A 203 -2.81 -19.96 -7.30
CA ARG A 203 -4.07 -19.85 -6.56
C ARG A 203 -3.90 -20.39 -5.15
N HIS A 204 -4.38 -19.63 -4.19
CA HIS A 204 -4.32 -19.97 -2.77
C HIS A 204 -5.42 -19.23 -2.02
N PRO A 205 -6.05 -19.81 -0.98
CA PRO A 205 -7.10 -19.15 -0.21
C PRO A 205 -6.69 -17.78 0.35
N HIS A 206 -5.43 -17.68 0.80
CA HIS A 206 -4.85 -16.50 1.45
C HIS A 206 -4.04 -15.58 0.51
N LEU A 207 -4.18 -15.76 -0.81
CA LEU A 207 -3.69 -14.80 -1.81
C LEU A 207 -4.89 -14.15 -2.50
N VAL A 208 -4.75 -12.89 -2.92
CA VAL A 208 -5.81 -12.20 -3.66
C VAL A 208 -6.04 -12.88 -5.01
N THR A 209 -7.30 -13.12 -5.35
CA THR A 209 -7.66 -13.73 -6.63
C THR A 209 -7.71 -12.66 -7.72
N LEU A 210 -6.87 -12.81 -8.74
CA LEU A 210 -6.94 -12.01 -9.95
C LEU A 210 -8.06 -12.54 -10.86
N VAL A 211 -9.12 -11.75 -11.02
CA VAL A 211 -10.26 -12.05 -11.90
C VAL A 211 -9.87 -11.77 -13.36
N GLY A 212 -9.08 -10.74 -13.59
CA GLY A 212 -8.61 -10.40 -14.93
C GLY A 212 -7.76 -9.14 -14.97
N ALA A 213 -7.39 -8.73 -16.19
CA ALA A 213 -6.56 -7.56 -16.40
C ALA A 213 -6.94 -6.82 -17.68
N CYS A 214 -6.70 -5.52 -17.72
CA CYS A 214 -6.83 -4.68 -18.90
C CYS A 214 -5.44 -4.05 -19.19
N PRO A 215 -4.62 -4.67 -20.05
CA PRO A 215 -3.27 -4.17 -20.35
C PRO A 215 -3.26 -2.75 -20.92
N GLU A 216 -4.24 -2.40 -21.74
CA GLU A 216 -4.36 -1.10 -22.42
C GLU A 216 -4.49 0.08 -21.43
N ALA A 217 -5.17 -0.15 -20.30
CA ALA A 217 -5.36 0.85 -19.25
C ALA A 217 -4.51 0.57 -18.00
N LEU A 218 -3.63 -0.43 -18.04
CA LEU A 218 -2.87 -0.94 -16.88
C LEU A 218 -3.75 -1.14 -15.64
N CYS A 219 -4.89 -1.82 -15.82
CA CYS A 219 -5.83 -2.09 -14.75
C CYS A 219 -5.82 -3.58 -14.38
N LEU A 220 -5.73 -3.88 -13.08
CA LEU A 220 -5.87 -5.22 -12.52
C LEU A 220 -7.24 -5.34 -11.86
N VAL A 221 -7.94 -6.45 -12.10
CA VAL A 221 -9.28 -6.70 -11.59
C VAL A 221 -9.21 -7.85 -10.60
N TYR A 222 -9.50 -7.56 -9.35
CA TYR A 222 -9.49 -8.53 -8.25
C TYR A 222 -10.89 -8.76 -7.68
N GLU A 223 -11.00 -9.82 -6.88
CA GLU A 223 -12.14 -10.01 -5.99
C GLU A 223 -12.34 -8.80 -5.04
N TYR A 224 -13.60 -8.51 -4.70
CA TYR A 224 -13.91 -7.40 -3.80
C TYR A 224 -13.76 -7.83 -2.34
N LEU A 225 -12.92 -7.10 -1.60
CA LEU A 225 -12.62 -7.34 -0.19
C LEU A 225 -13.17 -6.20 0.68
N PRO A 226 -14.35 -6.37 1.30
CA PRO A 226 -15.09 -5.27 1.93
C PRO A 226 -14.46 -4.77 3.23
N ASN A 227 -13.66 -5.60 3.90
CA ASN A 227 -13.06 -5.24 5.19
C ASN A 227 -11.76 -4.44 5.05
N GLY A 228 -11.34 -4.13 3.81
CA GLY A 228 -10.21 -3.25 3.52
C GLY A 228 -8.87 -3.86 3.90
N SER A 229 -7.89 -2.99 4.18
CA SER A 229 -6.55 -3.43 4.60
C SER A 229 -6.47 -3.70 6.10
N LEU A 230 -5.55 -4.57 6.48
CA LEU A 230 -5.22 -4.85 7.88
C LEU A 230 -4.70 -3.60 8.59
N HIS A 231 -3.98 -2.73 7.88
CA HIS A 231 -3.56 -1.41 8.37
C HIS A 231 -4.77 -0.56 8.80
N ASP A 232 -5.78 -0.43 7.94
CA ASP A 232 -6.99 0.33 8.25
C ASP A 232 -7.73 -0.27 9.45
N ARG A 233 -7.78 -1.59 9.57
CA ARG A 233 -8.45 -2.26 10.70
C ARG A 233 -7.71 -2.10 12.03
N LEU A 234 -6.38 -1.99 12.01
CA LEU A 234 -5.56 -1.81 13.21
C LEU A 234 -5.51 -0.34 13.66
N PHE A 235 -5.32 0.59 12.73
CA PHE A 235 -4.99 1.99 13.07
C PHE A 235 -6.09 3.01 12.75
N SER A 236 -7.05 2.68 11.89
CA SER A 236 -8.06 3.67 11.47
C SER A 236 -9.23 3.78 12.45
N ARG A 237 -9.51 5.01 12.89
CA ARG A 237 -10.69 5.34 13.73
C ARG A 237 -12.04 5.12 13.05
N ARG A 238 -12.05 4.84 11.72
CA ARG A 238 -13.26 4.56 10.95
C ARG A 238 -13.76 3.11 11.10
N SER A 239 -12.90 2.20 11.55
CA SER A 239 -13.25 0.81 11.83
C SER A 239 -14.01 0.72 13.16
N SER A 240 -15.31 0.43 13.15
CA SER A 240 -16.12 0.38 14.37
C SER A 240 -15.86 -0.84 15.26
N ARG A 241 -14.99 -1.77 14.83
CA ARG A 241 -14.66 -3.01 15.55
C ARG A 241 -13.16 -3.30 15.45
N HIS A 242 -12.48 -3.27 16.59
CA HIS A 242 -11.10 -3.70 16.70
C HIS A 242 -10.97 -5.20 16.45
N LEU A 243 -9.83 -5.63 15.89
CA LEU A 243 -9.56 -7.05 15.65
C LEU A 243 -9.20 -7.73 16.98
N PRO A 244 -9.97 -8.73 17.46
CA PRO A 244 -9.66 -9.46 18.67
C PRO A 244 -8.43 -10.35 18.46
N TRP A 245 -7.75 -10.70 19.55
CA TRP A 245 -6.50 -11.46 19.52
C TRP A 245 -6.59 -12.75 18.70
N ARG A 246 -7.72 -13.47 18.76
CA ARG A 246 -7.93 -14.72 17.99
C ARG A 246 -7.84 -14.51 16.49
N ILE A 247 -8.45 -13.43 16.01
CA ILE A 247 -8.45 -13.10 14.58
C ILE A 247 -7.03 -12.68 14.18
N ARG A 248 -6.30 -11.95 15.04
CA ARG A 248 -4.89 -11.60 14.77
C ARG A 248 -4.00 -12.83 14.72
N ALA A 249 -4.15 -13.78 15.66
CA ALA A 249 -3.40 -15.03 15.66
C ALA A 249 -3.72 -15.89 14.42
N ARG A 250 -5.00 -15.95 14.02
CA ARG A 250 -5.41 -16.60 12.78
C ARG A 250 -4.76 -15.97 11.55
N ILE A 251 -4.80 -14.63 11.44
CA ILE A 251 -4.15 -13.90 10.34
C ILE A 251 -2.65 -14.22 10.26
N VAL A 252 -1.95 -14.35 11.40
CA VAL A 252 -0.53 -14.76 11.41
C VAL A 252 -0.34 -16.15 10.80
N ALA A 253 -1.19 -17.12 11.15
CA ALA A 253 -1.14 -18.46 10.59
C ALA A 253 -1.41 -18.44 9.07
N GLU A 254 -2.46 -17.74 8.65
CA GLU A 254 -2.86 -17.61 7.23
C GLU A 254 -1.78 -16.95 6.36
N ILE A 255 -1.10 -15.91 6.88
CA ILE A 255 0.05 -15.29 6.19
C ILE A 255 1.20 -16.29 6.08
N SER A 256 1.49 -17.05 7.15
CA SER A 256 2.57 -18.03 7.13
C SER A 256 2.34 -19.15 6.12
N ASP A 257 1.09 -19.60 5.98
CA ASP A 257 0.67 -20.60 4.99
C ASP A 257 0.82 -20.07 3.56
N ALA A 258 0.34 -18.85 3.32
CA ALA A 258 0.49 -18.17 2.03
C ALA A 258 1.96 -18.00 1.61
N LEU A 259 2.83 -17.57 2.54
CA LEU A 259 4.26 -17.42 2.28
C LEU A 259 4.95 -18.76 2.04
N LEU A 260 4.64 -19.79 2.83
CA LEU A 260 5.15 -21.15 2.63
C LEU A 260 4.81 -21.66 1.23
N PHE A 261 3.57 -21.46 0.78
CA PHE A 261 3.13 -21.84 -0.54
C PHE A 261 3.91 -21.11 -1.66
N LEU A 262 4.06 -19.79 -1.56
CA LEU A 262 4.85 -19.00 -2.53
C LEU A 262 6.32 -19.44 -2.58
N HIS A 263 6.92 -19.68 -1.41
CA HIS A 263 8.33 -20.08 -1.31
C HIS A 263 8.56 -21.52 -1.80
N SER A 264 7.54 -22.37 -1.74
CA SER A 264 7.57 -23.76 -2.20
C SER A 264 7.30 -23.93 -3.69
N CYS A 265 6.88 -22.87 -4.40
CA CYS A 265 6.59 -22.93 -5.83
C CYS A 265 7.83 -23.33 -6.66
N LYS A 266 7.63 -24.22 -7.64
CA LYS A 266 8.65 -24.70 -8.59
C LYS A 266 8.15 -24.49 -10.03
N PRO A 267 9.04 -24.26 -11.02
CA PRO A 267 10.50 -24.32 -10.97
C PRO A 267 11.18 -23.07 -10.38
N GLN A 268 10.42 -21.98 -10.18
CA GLN A 268 10.93 -20.74 -9.60
C GLN A 268 10.19 -20.42 -8.30
N THR A 269 10.94 -20.27 -7.22
CA THR A 269 10.46 -19.75 -5.94
C THR A 269 9.93 -18.34 -6.13
N ILE A 270 8.70 -18.10 -5.66
CA ILE A 270 8.08 -16.78 -5.74
C ILE A 270 8.32 -16.06 -4.42
N VAL A 271 8.96 -14.90 -4.48
CA VAL A 271 9.18 -14.04 -3.31
C VAL A 271 8.26 -12.83 -3.45
N HIS A 272 7.51 -12.52 -2.40
CA HIS A 272 6.51 -11.45 -2.42
C HIS A 272 7.18 -10.07 -2.53
N GLY A 273 8.13 -9.78 -1.64
CA GLY A 273 8.98 -8.59 -1.65
C GLY A 273 8.33 -7.29 -1.15
N ASN A 274 7.03 -7.28 -0.90
CA ASN A 274 6.31 -6.10 -0.37
C ASN A 274 5.31 -6.44 0.74
N LEU A 275 5.66 -7.35 1.65
CA LEU A 275 4.73 -7.74 2.70
C LEU A 275 4.62 -6.62 3.74
N LYS A 276 3.41 -6.05 3.87
CA LYS A 276 3.10 -4.96 4.80
C LYS A 276 1.61 -4.95 5.13
N LEU A 277 1.22 -4.30 6.23
CA LEU A 277 -0.17 -4.27 6.69
C LEU A 277 -1.15 -3.68 5.65
N GLU A 278 -0.69 -2.77 4.79
CA GLU A 278 -1.50 -2.15 3.73
C GLU A 278 -1.79 -3.11 2.56
N ASN A 279 -0.98 -4.15 2.40
CA ASN A 279 -1.09 -5.15 1.33
C ASN A 279 -1.77 -6.45 1.81
N ILE A 280 -2.08 -6.56 3.10
CA ILE A 280 -2.84 -7.66 3.67
C ILE A 280 -4.30 -7.20 3.74
N LEU A 281 -5.13 -7.71 2.83
CA LEU A 281 -6.54 -7.36 2.73
C LEU A 281 -7.41 -8.38 3.46
N LEU A 282 -8.60 -7.97 3.87
CA LEU A 282 -9.51 -8.81 4.65
C LEU A 282 -10.84 -9.03 3.90
N ASP A 283 -11.27 -10.28 3.84
CA ASP A 283 -12.58 -10.65 3.31
C ASP A 283 -13.71 -10.39 4.34
N THR A 284 -14.94 -10.78 4.03
CA THR A 284 -16.12 -10.60 4.90
C THR A 284 -15.99 -11.26 6.28
N GLU A 285 -15.27 -12.38 6.38
CA GLU A 285 -15.11 -13.20 7.59
C GLU A 285 -13.79 -12.89 8.32
N CYS A 286 -13.08 -11.85 7.89
CA CYS A 286 -11.76 -11.44 8.37
C CYS A 286 -10.68 -12.51 8.16
N HIS A 287 -10.78 -13.32 7.09
CA HIS A 287 -9.65 -14.05 6.56
C HIS A 287 -8.77 -13.09 5.75
N CYS A 288 -7.46 -13.28 5.84
CA CYS A 288 -6.51 -12.47 5.12
C CYS A 288 -6.26 -12.98 3.70
N LYS A 289 -6.02 -12.02 2.80
CA LYS A 289 -5.58 -12.22 1.43
C LYS A 289 -4.43 -11.26 1.14
N ILE A 290 -3.26 -11.81 0.86
CA ILE A 290 -2.08 -11.02 0.49
C ILE A 290 -2.28 -10.51 -0.94
N ALA A 291 -2.08 -9.22 -1.14
CA ALA A 291 -2.18 -8.53 -2.43
C ALA A 291 -0.85 -7.88 -2.81
N ASP A 292 -0.76 -7.39 -4.05
CA ASP A 292 0.33 -6.57 -4.57
C ASP A 292 1.68 -7.31 -4.72
N PHE A 293 1.68 -8.27 -5.65
CA PHE A 293 2.81 -9.11 -6.01
C PHE A 293 3.71 -8.41 -7.04
N GLY A 294 4.30 -7.27 -6.64
CA GLY A 294 4.92 -6.33 -7.58
C GLY A 294 6.42 -6.08 -7.42
N ILE A 295 7.09 -6.60 -6.37
CA ILE A 295 8.49 -6.25 -6.05
C ILE A 295 9.48 -7.39 -6.30
N SER A 296 9.02 -8.53 -6.83
CA SER A 296 9.86 -9.73 -7.02
C SER A 296 11.17 -9.46 -7.77
N ARG A 297 11.26 -8.41 -8.60
CA ARG A 297 12.52 -7.91 -9.17
C ARG A 297 12.41 -6.39 -9.33
N LEU A 298 13.48 -5.67 -8.98
CA LEU A 298 13.79 -4.25 -9.30
C LEU A 298 13.53 -3.20 -8.18
N PHE A 299 14.38 -3.19 -7.15
CA PHE A 299 14.98 -1.92 -6.67
C PHE A 299 16.43 -1.81 -7.18
N THR A 300 16.63 -1.99 -8.48
CA THR A 300 17.92 -1.73 -9.15
C THR A 300 17.87 -0.54 -10.11
N GLY A 301 16.83 0.27 -10.08
CA GLY A 301 16.76 1.55 -10.78
C GLY A 301 16.33 2.65 -9.82
N ASP A 302 17.14 3.72 -9.74
CA ASP A 302 16.86 5.00 -9.08
C ASP A 302 16.83 5.05 -7.54
N VAL A 303 17.82 4.42 -6.92
CA VAL A 303 18.47 5.03 -5.75
C VAL A 303 19.78 5.67 -6.21
N LYS A 304 19.69 6.65 -7.13
CA LYS A 304 20.84 7.43 -7.61
C LYS A 304 21.11 8.69 -6.77
N ASP A 305 20.38 8.90 -5.68
CA ASP A 305 20.59 10.01 -4.74
C ASP A 305 21.11 9.58 -3.36
N TYR A 306 21.70 8.38 -3.24
CA TYR A 306 22.58 8.10 -2.10
C TYR A 306 24.03 8.29 -2.53
N PRO A 307 24.74 9.32 -2.02
CA PRO A 307 26.18 9.37 -2.19
C PRO A 307 26.73 8.06 -1.63
N SER A 308 27.61 7.43 -2.39
CA SER A 308 28.32 6.20 -2.02
C SER A 308 29.31 6.45 -0.88
N GLY A 309 28.80 6.96 0.24
CA GLY A 309 29.53 7.40 1.41
C GLY A 309 28.66 7.23 2.65
N GLY A 310 28.66 6.01 3.21
CA GLY A 310 28.65 5.76 4.66
C GLY A 310 27.52 6.28 5.56
N SER A 311 26.44 6.90 5.07
CA SER A 311 25.29 7.24 5.92
C SER A 311 24.19 6.21 5.78
N GLU A 312 23.97 5.43 6.85
CA GLU A 312 22.73 4.67 7.02
C GLU A 312 21.54 5.63 6.91
N PRO A 313 20.43 5.25 6.25
CA PRO A 313 19.23 6.07 6.25
C PRO A 313 18.82 6.37 7.71
N PRO A 314 18.28 7.56 8.01
CA PRO A 314 17.85 7.90 9.36
C PRO A 314 16.95 6.78 9.91
N GLU A 315 17.28 6.36 11.13
CA GLU A 315 16.61 5.28 11.86
C GLU A 315 15.09 5.50 11.81
N GLY A 316 14.35 4.60 11.14
CA GLY A 316 12.89 4.64 11.06
C GLY A 316 12.26 5.12 9.74
N SER A 317 13.03 5.39 8.68
CA SER A 317 12.46 5.84 7.40
C SER A 317 11.64 4.77 6.66
N PHE A 318 11.87 3.48 6.94
CA PHE A 318 11.15 2.36 6.32
C PHE A 318 10.84 1.26 7.35
N PRO A 319 9.59 1.14 7.85
CA PRO A 319 9.28 0.25 8.96
C PRO A 319 9.43 -1.24 8.65
N TYR A 320 9.41 -1.64 7.37
CA TYR A 320 9.50 -3.03 6.90
C TYR A 320 10.80 -3.34 6.14
N ALA A 321 11.77 -2.43 6.09
CA ALA A 321 12.97 -2.62 5.27
C ALA A 321 13.90 -3.68 5.89
N ASP A 322 14.06 -4.81 5.20
CA ASP A 322 15.01 -5.84 5.57
C ASP A 322 16.46 -5.27 5.46
N PRO A 323 17.24 -5.24 6.56
CA PRO A 323 18.59 -4.70 6.57
C PRO A 323 19.55 -5.44 5.63
N GLU A 324 19.34 -6.75 5.42
CA GLU A 324 20.16 -7.54 4.51
C GLU A 324 19.80 -7.28 3.06
N TYR A 325 18.51 -7.11 2.76
CA TYR A 325 18.05 -6.64 1.47
C TYR A 325 18.59 -5.24 1.15
N MET A 326 18.59 -4.33 2.13
CA MET A 326 19.11 -2.97 1.96
C MET A 326 20.59 -2.96 1.58
N ARG A 327 21.37 -3.92 2.11
CA ARG A 327 22.80 -4.10 1.84
C ARG A 327 23.09 -4.83 0.53
N SER A 328 22.43 -5.96 0.32
CA SER A 328 22.71 -6.88 -0.80
C SER A 328 21.97 -6.52 -2.09
N LYS A 329 20.83 -5.83 -1.97
CA LYS A 329 19.86 -5.58 -3.05
C LYS A 329 19.32 -6.86 -3.71
N VAL A 330 19.49 -8.02 -3.05
CA VAL A 330 18.98 -9.31 -3.50
C VAL A 330 17.78 -9.68 -2.67
N LEU A 331 16.63 -9.82 -3.32
CA LEU A 331 15.41 -10.26 -2.67
C LEU A 331 15.43 -11.78 -2.49
N THR A 332 15.16 -12.24 -1.27
CA THR A 332 15.16 -13.66 -0.92
C THR A 332 13.91 -14.02 -0.12
N PRO A 333 13.52 -15.30 -0.03
CA PRO A 333 12.45 -15.75 0.87
C PRO A 333 12.61 -15.24 2.31
N LYS A 334 13.86 -15.09 2.77
CA LYS A 334 14.20 -14.56 4.10
C LYS A 334 13.86 -13.08 4.28
N SER A 335 13.76 -12.32 3.20
CA SER A 335 13.29 -10.94 3.24
C SER A 335 11.79 -10.86 3.53
N ASP A 336 10.99 -11.76 2.94
CA ASP A 336 9.56 -11.88 3.29
C ASP A 336 9.38 -12.29 4.75
N VAL A 337 10.22 -13.22 5.25
CA VAL A 337 10.19 -13.64 6.67
C VAL A 337 10.49 -12.46 7.61
N TYR A 338 11.40 -11.55 7.24
CA TYR A 338 11.64 -10.34 8.03
C TYR A 338 10.41 -9.46 8.12
N CYS A 339 9.79 -9.16 6.98
CA CYS A 339 8.57 -8.37 6.92
C CYS A 339 7.41 -9.06 7.68
N PHE A 340 7.33 -10.39 7.63
CA PHE A 340 6.36 -11.18 8.39
C PHE A 340 6.57 -11.02 9.90
N GLY A 341 7.83 -11.06 10.37
CA GLY A 341 8.18 -10.78 11.76
C GLY A 341 7.72 -9.38 12.20
N THR A 342 7.94 -8.37 11.36
CA THR A 342 7.43 -7.00 11.62
C THR A 342 5.90 -6.98 11.76
N VAL A 343 5.18 -7.65 10.86
CA VAL A 343 3.71 -7.74 10.90
C VAL A 343 3.23 -8.41 12.19
N ILE A 344 3.88 -9.49 12.63
CA ILE A 344 3.56 -10.16 13.91
C ILE A 344 3.72 -9.20 15.08
N LEU A 345 4.85 -8.49 15.17
CA LEU A 345 5.11 -7.54 16.26
C LEU A 345 4.10 -6.38 16.25
N GLN A 346 3.71 -5.89 15.08
CA GLN A 346 2.68 -4.85 14.96
C GLN A 346 1.29 -5.37 15.35
N LEU A 347 0.95 -6.62 15.00
CA LEU A 347 -0.31 -7.25 15.41
C LEU A 347 -0.40 -7.46 16.92
N LEU A 348 0.72 -7.77 17.58
CA LEU A 348 0.78 -7.93 19.04
C LEU A 348 0.69 -6.59 19.76
N THR A 349 1.43 -5.58 19.30
CA THR A 349 1.56 -4.29 19.99
C THR A 349 0.46 -3.29 19.62
N GLY A 350 -0.16 -3.44 18.44
CA GLY A 350 -1.09 -2.45 17.89
C GLY A 350 -0.42 -1.10 17.60
N ARG A 351 0.91 -1.06 17.38
CA ARG A 351 1.69 0.18 17.18
C ARG A 351 2.29 0.23 15.79
N GLN A 352 2.31 1.42 15.21
CA GLN A 352 2.92 1.70 13.90
C GLN A 352 4.34 2.25 14.10
N GLU A 353 5.21 1.44 14.68
CA GLU A 353 6.62 1.79 14.92
C GLU A 353 7.55 0.95 14.02
N PRO A 354 8.80 1.39 13.78
CA PRO A 354 9.77 0.62 12.99
C PRO A 354 10.07 -0.74 13.61
N ALA A 355 10.28 -1.76 12.76
CA ALA A 355 10.53 -3.15 13.19
C ALA A 355 11.60 -3.29 14.28
N ARG A 356 12.75 -2.61 14.12
CA ARG A 356 13.86 -2.64 15.10
C ARG A 356 13.46 -2.12 16.47
N ARG A 357 12.68 -1.04 16.52
CA ARG A 357 12.22 -0.45 17.78
C ARG A 357 11.25 -1.39 18.47
N LEU A 358 10.25 -1.90 17.74
CA LEU A 358 9.30 -2.89 18.27
C LEU A 358 10.01 -4.15 18.76
N ALA A 359 10.95 -4.68 17.99
CA ALA A 359 11.73 -5.85 18.38
C ALA A 359 12.56 -5.58 19.65
N GLY A 360 13.16 -4.40 19.78
CA GLY A 360 13.86 -4.00 21.01
C GLY A 360 12.94 -3.93 22.23
N GLU A 361 11.79 -3.26 22.10
CA GLU A 361 10.81 -3.11 23.18
C GLU A 361 10.23 -4.47 23.61
N VAL A 362 9.84 -5.32 22.65
CA VAL A 362 9.30 -6.66 22.92
C VAL A 362 10.35 -7.57 23.55
N ARG A 363 11.61 -7.54 23.07
CA ARG A 363 12.71 -8.32 23.66
C ARG A 363 12.96 -7.93 25.13
N CYS A 364 12.95 -6.63 25.44
CA CYS A 364 13.06 -6.15 26.82
C CYS A 364 11.88 -6.59 27.68
N ALA A 365 10.65 -6.49 27.19
CA ALA A 365 9.47 -6.93 27.94
C ALA A 365 9.44 -8.43 28.19
N MET A 366 9.87 -9.25 27.23
CA MET A 366 10.03 -10.69 27.43
C MET A 366 11.08 -11.01 28.49
N ALA A 367 12.25 -10.35 28.44
CA ALA A 367 13.31 -10.54 29.42
C ALA A 367 12.89 -10.11 30.84
N CYS A 368 12.06 -9.07 30.96
CA CYS A 368 11.53 -8.60 32.24
C CYS A 368 10.24 -9.29 32.69
N GLY A 369 9.69 -10.25 31.93
CA GLY A 369 8.42 -10.92 32.23
C GLY A 369 7.19 -9.98 32.19
N LYS A 370 7.27 -8.86 31.48
CA LYS A 370 6.23 -7.82 31.38
C LYS A 370 5.62 -7.74 29.99
N LEU A 371 5.43 -8.87 29.32
CA LEU A 371 4.86 -8.89 27.96
C LEU A 371 3.46 -8.25 27.92
N SER A 372 2.65 -8.45 28.96
CA SER A 372 1.31 -7.89 29.10
C SER A 372 1.23 -6.37 28.99
N SER A 373 2.30 -5.62 29.30
CA SER A 373 2.28 -4.15 29.22
C SER A 373 2.52 -3.61 27.80
N ILE A 374 2.95 -4.46 26.86
CA ILE A 374 3.21 -4.08 25.47
C ILE A 374 2.07 -4.51 24.54
N LEU A 375 1.31 -5.53 24.93
CA LEU A 375 0.19 -6.04 24.14
C LEU A 375 -0.89 -4.98 23.92
N ASP A 376 -1.49 -5.01 22.74
CA ASP A 376 -2.55 -4.10 22.35
C ASP A 376 -3.80 -4.30 23.23
N PRO A 377 -4.21 -3.30 24.04
CA PRO A 377 -5.42 -3.39 24.84
C PRO A 377 -6.69 -3.56 23.98
N ALA A 378 -6.68 -3.07 22.74
CA ALA A 378 -7.83 -3.14 21.82
C ALA A 378 -8.06 -4.57 21.27
N ALA A 379 -7.08 -5.46 21.40
CA ALA A 379 -7.20 -6.87 20.99
C ALA A 379 -7.92 -7.75 22.03
N GLY A 380 -8.19 -7.22 23.23
CA GLY A 380 -8.75 -7.98 24.35
C GLY A 380 -7.70 -8.72 25.17
N HIS A 381 -8.13 -9.72 25.93
CA HIS A 381 -7.25 -10.49 26.81
C HIS A 381 -6.49 -11.56 26.00
N TRP A 382 -5.21 -11.32 25.75
CA TRP A 382 -4.33 -12.30 25.14
C TRP A 382 -3.96 -13.41 26.14
N PRO A 383 -4.09 -14.70 25.78
CA PRO A 383 -3.44 -15.77 26.52
C PRO A 383 -1.91 -15.55 26.48
N MET A 384 -1.26 -15.51 27.64
CA MET A 384 0.18 -15.24 27.72
C MET A 384 1.02 -16.29 26.99
N GLU A 385 0.56 -17.54 26.92
CA GLU A 385 1.21 -18.60 26.15
C GLU A 385 1.22 -18.27 24.65
N VAL A 386 0.06 -17.90 24.09
CA VAL A 386 -0.07 -17.53 22.67
C VAL A 386 0.72 -16.26 22.38
N ALA A 387 0.59 -15.23 23.21
CA ALA A 387 1.32 -13.98 23.06
C ALA A 387 2.84 -14.19 23.13
N GLY A 388 3.31 -15.05 24.05
CA GLY A 388 4.73 -15.39 24.20
C GLY A 388 5.29 -16.09 22.96
N ARG A 389 4.56 -17.09 22.42
CA ARG A 389 4.97 -17.81 21.21
C ARG A 389 5.01 -16.90 19.98
N LEU A 390 3.99 -16.07 19.79
CA LEU A 390 3.96 -15.11 18.69
C LEU A 390 5.07 -14.06 18.83
N ALA A 391 5.33 -13.57 20.04
CA ALA A 391 6.42 -12.61 20.30
C ALA A 391 7.79 -13.23 20.00
N GLU A 392 8.04 -14.46 20.44
CA GLU A 392 9.28 -15.18 20.14
C GLU A 392 9.45 -15.40 18.64
N LEU A 393 8.40 -15.82 17.94
CA LEU A 393 8.45 -15.99 16.49
C LEU A 393 8.71 -14.66 15.78
N GLY A 394 8.00 -13.60 16.16
CA GLY A 394 8.17 -12.26 15.61
C GLY A 394 9.60 -11.75 15.76
N LEU A 395 10.19 -11.94 16.95
CA LEU A 395 11.59 -11.59 17.22
C LEU A 395 12.56 -12.37 16.33
N ARG A 396 12.46 -13.71 16.30
CA ARG A 396 13.33 -14.56 15.46
C ARG A 396 13.22 -14.23 13.97
N CYS A 397 12.02 -13.93 13.49
CA CYS A 397 11.80 -13.52 12.10
C CYS A 397 12.42 -12.15 11.80
N SER A 398 12.42 -11.23 12.77
CA SER A 398 12.93 -9.86 12.65
C SER A 398 14.44 -9.69 12.92
N GLU A 399 15.21 -10.79 12.99
CA GLU A 399 16.66 -10.72 13.21
C GLU A 399 17.40 -10.08 12.03
N ASP A 400 18.48 -9.33 12.32
CA ASP A 400 19.21 -8.54 11.32
C ASP A 400 19.92 -9.44 10.27
N ARG A 401 20.30 -10.66 10.64
CA ARG A 401 20.99 -11.62 9.74
C ARG A 401 19.99 -12.66 9.21
N SER A 402 19.90 -12.83 7.90
CA SER A 402 18.99 -13.78 7.23
C SER A 402 19.15 -15.22 7.71
N ARG A 403 20.38 -15.63 8.02
CA ARG A 403 20.72 -16.98 8.52
C ARG A 403 20.16 -17.29 9.91
N ASP A 404 19.90 -16.27 10.72
CA ASP A 404 19.35 -16.45 12.07
C ASP A 404 17.81 -16.49 12.05
N ARG A 405 17.21 -16.10 10.93
CA ARG A 405 15.76 -16.14 10.73
C ARG A 405 15.32 -17.58 10.50
N PRO A 406 14.17 -18.02 11.05
CA PRO A 406 13.64 -19.35 10.82
C PRO A 406 13.25 -19.55 9.34
N ASP A 407 13.24 -20.79 8.89
CA ASP A 407 12.54 -21.16 7.65
C ASP A 407 11.07 -21.39 7.98
N LEU A 408 10.18 -20.91 7.12
CA LEU A 408 8.77 -21.27 7.21
C LEU A 408 8.64 -22.72 6.76
N THR A 409 8.23 -23.59 7.68
CA THR A 409 8.01 -25.01 7.43
C THR A 409 6.55 -25.34 7.70
N ALA A 410 6.07 -26.46 7.14
CA ALA A 410 4.71 -26.94 7.42
C ALA A 410 4.47 -27.16 8.92
N GLU A 411 5.50 -27.50 9.69
CA GLU A 411 5.41 -27.63 11.16
C GLU A 411 5.15 -26.29 11.84
N THR A 412 5.86 -25.23 11.41
CA THR A 412 5.64 -23.87 11.93
C THR A 412 4.24 -23.36 11.61
N VAL A 413 3.74 -23.58 10.40
CA VAL A 413 2.37 -23.20 10.01
C VAL A 413 1.34 -23.95 10.85
N ARG A 414 1.49 -25.28 11.00
CA ARG A 414 0.59 -26.09 11.83
C ARG A 414 0.60 -25.67 13.29
N GLU A 415 1.76 -25.30 13.84
CA GLU A 415 1.84 -24.76 15.19
C GLU A 415 1.02 -23.47 15.33
N LEU A 416 1.17 -22.54 14.38
CA LEU A 416 0.46 -21.27 14.37
C LEU A 416 -1.06 -21.43 14.22
N GLU A 417 -1.50 -22.39 13.41
CA GLU A 417 -2.93 -22.75 13.28
C GLU A 417 -3.53 -23.19 14.62
N GLN A 418 -2.76 -23.91 15.45
CA GLN A 418 -3.26 -24.33 16.77
C GLN A 418 -3.39 -23.16 17.76
N LEU A 419 -2.58 -22.11 17.63
CA LEU A 419 -2.55 -20.99 18.59
C LEU A 419 -3.86 -20.19 18.65
N HIS A 420 -4.61 -20.11 17.55
CA HIS A 420 -5.92 -19.43 17.55
C HIS A 420 -7.06 -20.32 18.06
N LEU A 421 -6.84 -21.64 18.09
CA LEU A 421 -7.76 -22.65 18.61
C LEU A 421 -7.64 -22.83 20.13
N THR A 422 -6.58 -22.30 20.75
CA THR A 422 -6.40 -22.29 22.20
C THR A 422 -7.63 -21.69 22.86
N ARG A 423 -8.33 -22.50 23.66
CA ARG A 423 -9.57 -22.08 24.30
C ARG A 423 -9.28 -20.95 25.26
N GLU A 424 -10.17 -19.97 25.28
CA GLU A 424 -10.29 -19.11 26.44
C GLU A 424 -10.71 -20.06 27.54
N GLU A 425 -9.93 -20.15 28.62
CA GLU A 425 -10.56 -20.45 29.89
C GLU A 425 -11.55 -19.32 30.10
N GLU A 426 -12.80 -19.52 29.66
CA GLU A 426 -13.88 -18.62 30.04
C GLU A 426 -13.79 -18.54 31.55
N GLN A 427 -13.45 -17.39 32.09
CA GLN A 427 -13.56 -17.18 33.52
C GLN A 427 -15.06 -17.26 33.83
N ALA A 428 -15.42 -18.10 34.79
CA ALA A 428 -16.80 -18.27 35.17
C ALA A 428 -17.41 -16.87 35.46
N PRO A 429 -18.57 -16.54 34.89
CA PRO A 429 -19.30 -15.32 35.24
C PRO A 429 -19.32 -15.13 36.75
N SER A 430 -19.13 -13.90 37.24
CA SER A 430 -19.08 -13.63 38.69
C SER A 430 -20.34 -14.09 39.42
N SER A 431 -21.48 -14.16 38.73
CA SER A 431 -22.74 -14.71 39.22
C SER A 431 -22.69 -16.22 39.51
N PHE A 432 -21.71 -16.95 38.96
CA PHE A 432 -21.50 -18.37 39.20
C PHE A 432 -20.59 -18.63 40.40
N LEU A 433 -19.88 -17.61 40.88
CA LEU A 433 -18.96 -17.69 42.00
C LEU A 433 -19.71 -17.44 43.32
N CYS A 434 -19.41 -18.26 44.33
CA CYS A 434 -19.92 -18.08 45.68
C CYS A 434 -19.29 -16.83 46.30
N PRO A 435 -20.06 -15.86 46.81
CA PRO A 435 -19.51 -14.65 47.43
C PRO A 435 -18.58 -14.92 48.63
N ILE A 436 -18.80 -16.02 49.35
CA ILE A 436 -18.01 -16.43 50.53
C ILE A 436 -16.72 -17.14 50.11
N MET A 437 -16.82 -18.13 49.23
CA MET A 437 -15.68 -19.00 48.87
C MET A 437 -14.89 -18.49 47.65
N GLN A 438 -15.47 -17.61 46.84
CA GLN A 438 -14.95 -17.19 45.53
C GLN A 438 -14.70 -18.37 44.56
N GLU A 439 -15.38 -19.49 44.78
CA GLU A 439 -15.35 -20.69 43.94
C GLU A 439 -16.68 -20.87 43.21
N ILE A 440 -16.69 -21.62 42.09
CA ILE A 440 -17.91 -21.94 41.35
C ILE A 440 -18.89 -22.71 42.25
N MET A 441 -20.14 -22.26 42.29
CA MET A 441 -21.18 -22.90 43.08
C MET A 441 -21.61 -24.25 42.47
N HIS A 442 -21.58 -25.32 43.27
CA HIS A 442 -22.10 -26.64 42.94
C HIS A 442 -23.54 -26.83 43.43
N ASP A 443 -23.87 -26.25 44.58
CA ASP A 443 -25.22 -26.25 45.15
C ASP A 443 -25.65 -24.81 45.49
N PRO A 444 -25.99 -23.99 44.49
CA PRO A 444 -26.34 -22.59 44.72
C PRO A 444 -27.66 -22.48 45.48
N GLN A 445 -27.63 -21.80 46.63
CA GLN A 445 -28.77 -21.57 47.51
C GLN A 445 -28.97 -20.08 47.76
N VAL A 446 -30.20 -19.61 47.54
CA VAL A 446 -30.60 -18.25 47.86
C VAL A 446 -30.86 -18.17 49.35
N CYS A 447 -30.16 -17.26 50.01
CA CYS A 447 -30.48 -16.87 51.37
C CYS A 447 -31.65 -15.88 51.33
N ALA A 448 -32.76 -16.21 52.00
CA ALA A 448 -33.92 -15.32 52.05
C ALA A 448 -33.62 -13.98 52.76
N ALA A 449 -32.53 -13.91 53.54
CA ALA A 449 -32.17 -12.75 54.33
C ALA A 449 -31.60 -11.58 53.52
N ASP A 450 -30.83 -11.88 52.47
CA ASP A 450 -30.19 -10.87 51.62
C ASP A 450 -30.56 -11.03 50.13
N GLY A 451 -31.26 -12.11 49.76
CA GLY A 451 -31.60 -12.43 48.38
C GLY A 451 -30.39 -12.85 47.54
N VAL A 452 -29.22 -13.07 48.17
CA VAL A 452 -27.98 -13.43 47.49
C VAL A 452 -27.86 -14.96 47.42
N THR A 453 -27.25 -15.44 46.34
CA THR A 453 -27.01 -16.88 46.15
C THR A 453 -25.61 -17.25 46.62
N TYR A 454 -25.51 -18.30 47.43
CA TYR A 454 -24.28 -18.82 48.01
C TYR A 454 -24.13 -20.31 47.73
N GLU A 455 -22.93 -20.83 47.92
CA GLU A 455 -22.71 -22.27 47.96
C GLU A 455 -23.36 -22.86 49.22
N GLY A 456 -24.19 -23.91 49.05
CA GLY A 456 -24.99 -24.50 50.11
C GLY A 456 -24.17 -25.03 51.30
N ARG A 457 -22.98 -25.59 51.07
CA ARG A 457 -22.08 -25.97 52.17
C ARG A 457 -21.55 -24.75 52.93
N ALA A 458 -21.11 -23.72 52.21
CA ALA A 458 -20.46 -22.55 52.78
C ALA A 458 -21.40 -21.75 53.67
N ILE A 459 -22.65 -21.60 53.24
CA ILE A 459 -23.63 -20.84 54.00
C ILE A 459 -24.12 -21.63 55.23
N ARG A 460 -24.28 -22.97 55.14
CA ARG A 460 -24.63 -23.80 56.30
C ARG A 460 -23.53 -23.83 57.34
N GLU A 461 -22.28 -24.01 56.93
CA GLU A 461 -21.12 -23.95 57.84
C GLU A 461 -21.04 -22.61 58.56
N ARG A 462 -21.29 -21.50 57.83
CA ARG A 462 -21.33 -20.17 58.45
C ARG A 462 -22.49 -20.00 59.45
N MET A 463 -23.66 -20.57 59.15
CA MET A 463 -24.80 -20.57 60.08
C MET A 463 -24.54 -21.42 61.34
N GLU A 464 -23.77 -22.50 61.22
CA GLU A 464 -23.42 -23.36 62.35
C GLU A 464 -22.37 -22.72 63.27
N LEU A 465 -21.46 -21.92 62.71
CA LEU A 465 -20.41 -21.21 63.46
C LEU A 465 -20.93 -19.95 64.18
N GLU A 466 -21.93 -19.27 63.64
CA GLU A 466 -22.58 -18.10 64.27
C GLU A 466 -23.72 -18.55 65.21
N THR A 467 -23.37 -19.14 66.35
CA THR A 467 -24.32 -19.63 67.36
C THR A 467 -25.30 -18.52 67.83
N GLY A 468 -26.50 -18.52 67.26
CA GLY A 468 -27.70 -17.89 67.84
C GLY A 468 -28.04 -16.45 67.40
N GLN A 469 -27.30 -15.83 66.48
CA GLN A 469 -27.76 -14.59 65.83
C GLN A 469 -27.82 -14.86 64.32
N GLY A 470 -29.02 -15.09 63.80
CA GLY A 470 -29.25 -15.37 62.38
C GLY A 470 -29.00 -14.14 61.53
N THR A 471 -27.73 -13.90 61.17
CA THR A 471 -27.30 -12.73 60.42
C THR A 471 -26.91 -13.08 58.97
N ALA A 472 -27.37 -12.28 58.01
CA ALA A 472 -27.03 -12.47 56.60
C ALA A 472 -25.51 -12.28 56.34
N PRO A 473 -24.84 -13.15 55.56
CA PRO A 473 -23.38 -13.12 55.38
C PRO A 473 -22.80 -11.84 54.78
N LEU A 474 -23.56 -11.16 53.92
CA LEU A 474 -23.11 -9.92 53.25
C LEU A 474 -23.59 -8.65 53.97
N ASN A 475 -24.81 -8.66 54.52
CA ASN A 475 -25.49 -7.43 54.95
C ASN A 475 -25.68 -7.33 56.47
N ASN A 476 -25.28 -8.36 57.25
CA ASN A 476 -25.48 -8.45 58.69
C ASN A 476 -26.92 -8.11 59.15
N LEU A 477 -27.91 -8.41 58.29
CA LEU A 477 -29.34 -8.28 58.62
C LEU A 477 -29.75 -9.43 59.54
N LYS A 478 -30.26 -9.11 60.73
CA LYS A 478 -30.81 -10.08 61.70
C LYS A 478 -32.21 -10.49 61.29
N LEU A 479 -32.45 -11.79 61.12
CA LEU A 479 -33.79 -12.32 60.86
C LEU A 479 -34.08 -13.57 61.70
N GLU A 480 -35.35 -13.73 62.05
CA GLU A 480 -35.87 -14.81 62.91
C GLU A 480 -35.80 -16.19 62.24
N HIS A 481 -35.75 -16.26 60.90
CA HIS A 481 -35.63 -17.51 60.14
C HIS A 481 -34.77 -17.35 58.88
N LEU A 482 -33.56 -17.91 58.89
CA LEU A 482 -32.69 -18.05 57.71
C LEU A 482 -33.15 -19.22 56.85
N SER A 483 -34.19 -18.99 56.03
CA SER A 483 -34.64 -19.99 55.05
C SER A 483 -33.73 -19.99 53.81
N LEU A 484 -33.24 -21.17 53.45
CA LEU A 484 -32.43 -21.39 52.25
C LEU A 484 -33.30 -21.99 51.16
N THR A 485 -33.33 -21.34 49.99
CA THR A 485 -34.08 -21.83 48.83
C THR A 485 -33.11 -22.25 47.72
N PRO A 486 -33.19 -23.49 47.19
CA PRO A 486 -32.32 -23.91 46.10
C PRO A 486 -32.51 -23.05 44.83
N ASN A 487 -31.41 -22.55 44.25
CA ASN A 487 -31.44 -21.82 42.99
C ASN A 487 -31.24 -22.77 41.80
N HIS A 488 -32.30 -23.49 41.43
CA HIS A 488 -32.24 -24.46 40.33
C HIS A 488 -31.89 -23.84 38.97
N ALA A 489 -32.31 -22.59 38.72
CA ALA A 489 -32.01 -21.88 37.48
C ALA A 489 -30.52 -21.58 37.35
N LEU A 490 -29.90 -21.05 38.41
CA LEU A 490 -28.46 -20.79 38.43
C LEU A 490 -27.66 -22.10 38.37
N ARG A 491 -28.10 -23.13 39.10
CA ARG A 491 -27.47 -24.46 39.06
C ARG A 491 -27.45 -25.04 37.64
N PHE A 492 -28.56 -24.92 36.91
CA PHE A 492 -28.64 -25.38 35.53
C PHE A 492 -27.73 -24.55 34.62
N ALA A 493 -27.70 -23.23 34.78
CA ALA A 493 -26.81 -22.35 34.01
C ALA A 493 -25.32 -22.67 34.23
N ILE A 494 -24.91 -22.91 35.49
CA ILE A 494 -23.54 -23.32 35.83
C ILE A 494 -23.21 -24.68 35.21
N GLN A 495 -24.12 -25.64 35.25
CA GLN A 495 -23.90 -26.97 34.66
C GLN A 495 -23.81 -26.92 33.13
N ASP A 496 -24.66 -26.14 32.48
CA ASP A 496 -24.61 -25.95 31.03
C ASP A 496 -23.29 -25.26 30.62
N TRP A 497 -22.88 -24.24 31.37
CA TRP A 497 -21.59 -23.59 31.20
C TRP A 497 -20.41 -24.56 31.36
N LEU A 498 -20.36 -25.33 32.47
CA LEU A 498 -19.31 -26.35 32.68
C LEU A 498 -19.28 -27.43 31.57
N ARG A 499 -20.42 -27.77 30.98
CA ARG A 499 -20.49 -28.70 29.84
C ARG A 499 -19.95 -28.09 28.56
N ARG A 500 -20.23 -26.80 28.31
CA ARG A 500 -19.68 -26.05 27.17
C ARG A 500 -18.17 -25.85 27.33
N SER A 501 -17.68 -25.59 28.54
CA SER A 501 -16.25 -25.41 28.83
C SER A 501 -15.44 -26.71 28.76
N ARG A 502 -16.08 -27.89 28.81
CA ARG A 502 -15.41 -29.21 28.75
C ARG A 502 -15.41 -29.89 27.37
N ARG A 503 -16.24 -29.45 26.41
CA ARG A 503 -16.25 -29.93 25.01
C ARG A 503 -15.39 -29.03 24.17
#